data_AF-A0A2U2BVI4-F1
#
_entry.id   AF-A0A2U2BVI4-F1
#
_cell.length_a   1.000
_cell.length_b   1.000
_cell.length_c   1.000
_cell.angle_alpha   90.00
_cell.angle_beta   90.00
_cell.angle_gamma   90.00
#
_symmetry.space_group_name_H-M   'P 1'
#
loop_
_entity.id
_entity.type
_entity.pdbx_description
1 polymer ?
#
loop_
_entity_poly.entity_id
_entity_poly.type
_entity_poly.pdbx_seq_one_letter_code
_entity_poly.pdbx_strand_id
1 'polypeptide(L)'
;MIRTSAIAAAAAISIGATAHAGQGIDIPGALPDGDTCERVWADAESPEMAAAVFVAALITYEFDEAVARDCMTRIVDDGYLANGELSRNFDYLIEVGVDRHAEIARSYVEGATPENGYALPEPPWTIRFERDRRFDLGGGEYRVKVVTSGQGTSRPVTLRRDDAGRYRIAEASTLFVGVHAPQ
;
A
#
# COMPACT_ATOMS: atom_id res chain seq x y z
N MET A 1 48.54 -40.14 -14.99
CA MET A 1 47.86 -40.66 -13.78
C MET A 1 48.39 -39.88 -12.59
N ILE A 2 47.54 -39.10 -11.92
CA ILE A 2 47.48 -38.81 -10.47
C ILE A 2 46.30 -37.84 -10.32
N ARG A 3 45.24 -38.30 -9.65
CA ARG A 3 44.04 -37.53 -9.33
C ARG A 3 44.28 -36.82 -8.01
N THR A 4 44.17 -35.50 -8.00
CA THR A 4 44.08 -34.71 -6.76
C THR A 4 42.61 -34.50 -6.45
N SER A 5 42.11 -35.16 -5.40
CA SER A 5 40.78 -34.94 -4.85
C SER A 5 40.80 -33.67 -3.98
N ALA A 6 39.95 -32.70 -4.29
CA ALA A 6 39.59 -31.62 -3.37
C ALA A 6 38.16 -31.85 -2.91
N ILE A 7 37.99 -32.07 -1.61
CA ILE A 7 36.70 -32.12 -0.92
C ILE A 7 36.29 -30.66 -0.68
N ALA A 8 35.25 -30.21 -1.37
CA ALA A 8 34.60 -28.93 -1.07
C ALA A 8 33.53 -29.14 -0.01
N ALA A 9 33.71 -28.51 1.16
CA ALA A 9 32.72 -28.43 2.21
C ALA A 9 31.55 -27.54 1.74
N ALA A 10 30.33 -28.09 1.74
CA ALA A 10 29.11 -27.34 1.51
C ALA A 10 28.76 -26.55 2.78
N ALA A 11 28.94 -25.23 2.75
CA ALA A 11 28.34 -24.33 3.72
C ALA A 11 26.90 -24.07 3.29
N ALA A 12 25.93 -24.70 3.97
CA ALA A 12 24.54 -24.31 3.88
C ALA A 12 24.37 -22.98 4.61
N ILE A 13 24.20 -21.89 3.86
CA ILE A 13 23.81 -20.59 4.41
C ILE A 13 22.30 -20.64 4.60
N SER A 14 21.87 -20.77 5.84
CA SER A 14 20.49 -20.54 6.27
C SER A 14 20.17 -19.06 6.07
N ILE A 15 19.33 -18.73 5.09
CA ILE A 15 18.79 -17.37 4.94
C ILE A 15 17.69 -17.22 5.99
N GLY A 16 18.03 -16.61 7.12
CA GLY A 16 17.03 -16.09 8.04
C GLY A 16 16.29 -14.93 7.37
N ALA A 17 14.97 -15.04 7.27
CA ALA A 17 14.10 -13.94 6.87
C ALA A 17 14.19 -12.83 7.93
N THR A 18 15.10 -11.89 7.74
CA THR A 18 15.08 -10.60 8.44
C THR A 18 13.85 -9.84 7.97
N ALA A 19 12.99 -9.46 8.91
CA ALA A 19 11.93 -8.48 8.66
C ALA A 19 12.59 -7.20 8.09
N HIS A 20 12.41 -6.92 6.81
CA HIS A 20 12.80 -5.64 6.22
C HIS A 20 11.81 -4.58 6.70
N ALA A 21 12.18 -3.88 7.76
CA ALA A 21 11.58 -2.60 8.12
C ALA A 21 12.26 -1.50 7.26
N GLY A 22 11.48 -0.63 6.63
CA GLY A 22 11.99 0.67 6.14
C GLY A 22 11.99 0.90 4.62
N GLN A 23 11.25 0.14 3.81
CA GLN A 23 11.11 0.49 2.40
C GLN A 23 10.24 1.76 2.27
N GLY A 24 10.83 2.84 1.78
CA GLY A 24 10.11 4.02 1.30
C GLY A 24 9.78 3.84 -0.18
N ILE A 25 8.54 4.15 -0.56
CA ILE A 25 8.12 4.23 -1.95
C ILE A 25 7.70 5.65 -2.22
N ASP A 26 8.36 6.28 -3.18
CA ASP A 26 8.02 7.62 -3.62
C ASP A 26 6.91 7.56 -4.66
N ILE A 27 5.84 8.30 -4.42
CA ILE A 27 4.77 8.56 -5.38
C ILE A 27 4.90 10.03 -5.85
N PRO A 28 4.68 10.33 -7.14
CA PRO A 28 4.91 11.66 -7.69
C PRO A 28 3.93 12.73 -7.17
N GLY A 29 2.92 12.34 -6.39
CA GLY A 29 1.86 13.20 -5.88
C GLY A 29 0.49 12.58 -6.11
N ALA A 30 -0.52 13.44 -6.25
CA ALA A 30 -1.86 13.03 -6.66
C ALA A 30 -1.84 12.40 -8.06
N LEU A 31 -2.75 11.45 -8.28
CA LEU A 31 -2.88 10.76 -9.55
C LEU A 31 -3.52 11.70 -10.58
N PRO A 32 -2.97 11.82 -11.80
CA PRO A 32 -3.52 12.73 -12.81
C PRO A 32 -4.80 12.20 -13.47
N ASP A 33 -4.92 10.88 -13.63
CA ASP A 33 -6.05 10.20 -14.25
C ASP A 33 -6.04 8.69 -13.92
N GLY A 34 -7.16 8.02 -14.21
CA GLY A 34 -7.31 6.58 -13.98
C GLY A 34 -6.38 5.71 -14.84
N ASP A 35 -6.05 6.13 -16.06
CA ASP A 35 -5.18 5.37 -16.96
C ASP A 35 -3.73 5.37 -16.47
N THR A 36 -3.28 6.48 -15.88
CA THR A 36 -2.00 6.58 -15.20
C THR A 36 -1.98 5.72 -13.95
N CYS A 37 -3.06 5.71 -13.16
CA CYS A 37 -3.20 4.77 -12.06
C CYS A 37 -3.07 3.32 -12.56
N GLU A 38 -3.82 2.93 -13.60
CA GLU A 38 -3.80 1.56 -14.11
C GLU A 38 -2.40 1.15 -14.57
N ARG A 39 -1.71 2.00 -15.33
CA ARG A 39 -0.34 1.74 -15.77
C ARG A 39 0.61 1.55 -14.60
N VAL A 40 0.65 2.49 -13.65
CA VAL A 40 1.58 2.44 -12.52
C VAL A 40 1.28 1.25 -11.61
N TRP A 41 0.00 0.92 -11.41
CA TRP A 41 -0.40 -0.27 -10.67
C TRP A 41 -0.08 -1.58 -11.41
N ALA A 42 -0.35 -1.66 -12.72
CA ALA A 42 -0.08 -2.86 -13.50
C ALA A 42 1.42 -3.18 -13.57
N ASP A 43 2.26 -2.14 -13.57
CA ASP A 43 3.73 -2.25 -13.53
C ASP A 43 4.28 -2.45 -12.11
N ALA A 44 3.44 -2.55 -11.07
CA ALA A 44 3.88 -2.74 -9.69
C ALA A 44 4.53 -4.12 -9.49
N GLU A 45 5.85 -4.13 -9.27
CA GLU A 45 6.64 -5.36 -9.08
C GLU A 45 6.56 -5.92 -7.65
N SER A 46 5.89 -5.22 -6.72
CA SER A 46 5.75 -5.64 -5.33
C SER A 46 4.38 -5.25 -4.74
N PRO A 47 3.92 -5.94 -3.68
CA PRO A 47 2.69 -5.58 -2.99
C PRO A 47 2.76 -4.18 -2.35
N GLU A 48 3.93 -3.72 -1.93
CA GLU A 48 4.11 -2.34 -1.42
C GLU A 48 3.90 -1.31 -2.53
N MET A 49 4.39 -1.55 -3.75
CA MET A 49 4.19 -0.63 -4.88
C MET A 49 2.70 -0.48 -5.20
N ALA A 50 1.96 -1.59 -5.25
CA ALA A 50 0.51 -1.54 -5.45
C ALA A 50 -0.22 -0.86 -4.28
N ALA A 51 0.19 -1.14 -3.03
CA ALA A 51 -0.36 -0.44 -1.87
C ALA A 51 -0.06 1.06 -1.88
N ALA A 52 1.10 1.49 -2.38
CA ALA A 52 1.46 2.90 -2.51
C ALA A 52 0.58 3.61 -3.54
N VAL A 53 0.25 2.95 -4.67
CA VAL A 53 -0.72 3.48 -5.65
C VAL A 53 -2.11 3.61 -5.02
N PHE A 54 -2.53 2.65 -4.21
CA PHE A 54 -3.80 2.74 -3.50
C PHE A 54 -3.83 3.90 -2.50
N VAL A 55 -2.74 4.11 -1.73
CA VAL A 55 -2.61 5.27 -0.84
C VAL A 55 -2.62 6.58 -1.64
N ALA A 56 -1.97 6.63 -2.80
CA ALA A 56 -2.04 7.78 -3.70
C ALA A 56 -3.49 8.07 -4.14
N ALA A 57 -4.29 7.04 -4.41
CA ALA A 57 -5.72 7.20 -4.72
C ALA A 57 -6.52 7.76 -3.53
N LEU A 58 -6.25 7.30 -2.30
CA LEU A 58 -6.87 7.86 -1.10
C LEU A 58 -6.56 9.35 -0.93
N ILE A 59 -5.32 9.76 -1.17
CA ILE A 59 -4.93 11.18 -1.10
C ILE A 59 -5.55 11.97 -2.26
N THR A 60 -5.58 11.39 -3.46
CA THR A 60 -6.17 12.00 -4.67
C THR A 60 -7.66 12.29 -4.47
N TYR A 61 -8.37 11.48 -3.67
CA TYR A 61 -9.80 11.68 -3.40
C TYR A 61 -10.12 13.09 -2.90
N GLU A 62 -9.22 13.70 -2.13
CA GLU A 62 -9.40 15.07 -1.64
C GLU A 62 -9.39 16.12 -2.76
N PHE A 63 -8.64 15.86 -3.84
CA PHE A 63 -8.40 16.81 -4.92
C PHE A 63 -9.27 16.52 -6.15
N ASP A 64 -9.55 15.24 -6.41
CA ASP A 64 -10.35 14.73 -7.52
C ASP A 64 -10.96 13.37 -7.17
N GLU A 65 -12.20 13.39 -6.67
CA GLU A 65 -12.94 12.18 -6.30
C GLU A 65 -13.15 11.23 -7.48
N ALA A 66 -13.34 11.76 -8.69
CA ALA A 66 -13.65 10.95 -9.87
C ALA A 66 -12.43 10.12 -10.27
N VAL A 67 -11.25 10.75 -10.34
CA VAL A 67 -9.98 10.06 -10.60
C VAL A 67 -9.65 9.06 -9.50
N ALA A 68 -9.86 9.43 -8.25
CA ALA A 68 -9.61 8.56 -7.11
C ALA A 68 -10.50 7.30 -7.14
N ARG A 69 -11.81 7.46 -7.35
CA ARG A 69 -12.76 6.34 -7.42
C ARG A 69 -12.53 5.43 -8.62
N ASP A 70 -12.17 5.98 -9.77
CA ASP A 70 -11.81 5.20 -10.95
C ASP A 70 -10.56 4.35 -10.66
N CYS A 71 -9.51 4.96 -10.10
CA CYS A 71 -8.31 4.23 -9.67
C CYS A 71 -8.61 3.13 -8.64
N MET A 72 -9.40 3.45 -7.60
CA MET A 72 -9.81 2.48 -6.58
C MET A 72 -10.58 1.30 -7.19
N THR A 73 -11.52 1.57 -8.10
CA THR A 73 -12.29 0.52 -8.81
C THR A 73 -11.36 -0.44 -9.57
N ARG A 74 -10.31 0.07 -10.21
CA ARG A 74 -9.38 -0.73 -11.00
C ARG A 74 -8.46 -1.60 -10.14
N ILE A 75 -7.94 -1.06 -9.03
CA ILE A 75 -6.89 -1.68 -8.21
C ILE A 75 -7.39 -2.66 -7.14
N VAL A 76 -8.63 -2.50 -6.67
CA VAL A 76 -9.19 -3.42 -5.67
C VAL A 76 -9.48 -4.81 -6.27
N ASP A 77 -9.65 -5.79 -5.39
CA ASP A 77 -10.16 -7.10 -5.78
C ASP A 77 -11.69 -7.14 -5.84
N ASP A 78 -12.24 -8.25 -6.33
CA ASP A 78 -13.69 -8.45 -6.47
C ASP A 78 -14.45 -8.39 -5.13
N GLY A 79 -13.76 -8.57 -3.98
CA GLY A 79 -14.36 -8.48 -2.65
C GLY A 79 -14.79 -7.06 -2.28
N TYR A 80 -14.18 -6.05 -2.91
CA TYR A 80 -14.59 -4.66 -2.79
C TYR A 80 -15.46 -4.15 -3.94
N LEU A 81 -15.81 -5.00 -4.90
CA LEU A 81 -16.65 -4.63 -6.04
C LEU A 81 -18.06 -5.20 -5.93
N ALA A 82 -19.02 -4.48 -6.51
CA ALA A 82 -20.36 -4.94 -6.78
C ALA A 82 -20.75 -4.49 -8.20
N ASN A 83 -20.98 -5.45 -9.10
CA ASN A 83 -21.31 -5.18 -10.51
C ASN A 83 -20.27 -4.31 -11.25
N GLY A 84 -18.98 -4.45 -10.90
CA GLY A 84 -17.89 -3.70 -11.54
C GLY A 84 -17.68 -2.28 -10.99
N GLU A 85 -18.44 -1.88 -9.96
CA GLU A 85 -18.28 -0.62 -9.23
C GLU A 85 -17.83 -0.90 -7.79
N LEU A 86 -17.33 0.11 -7.08
CA LEU A 86 -17.05 -0.03 -5.65
C LEU A 86 -18.31 -0.46 -4.89
N SER A 87 -18.16 -1.45 -4.02
CA SER A 87 -19.26 -1.96 -3.21
C SER A 87 -19.73 -0.91 -2.22
N ARG A 88 -21.00 -0.99 -1.81
CA ARG A 88 -21.58 -0.13 -0.76
C ARG A 88 -20.76 -0.13 0.54
N ASN A 89 -20.17 -1.27 0.90
CA ASN A 89 -19.34 -1.38 2.09
C ASN A 89 -18.04 -0.59 1.94
N PHE A 90 -17.43 -0.61 0.76
CA PHE A 90 -16.23 0.16 0.49
C PHE A 90 -16.54 1.66 0.39
N ASP A 91 -17.65 2.04 -0.27
CA ASP A 91 -18.13 3.42 -0.27
C ASP A 91 -18.36 3.96 1.15
N TYR A 92 -18.91 3.14 2.05
CA TYR A 92 -19.08 3.53 3.44
C TYR A 92 -17.73 3.81 4.14
N LEU A 93 -16.67 3.04 3.83
CA LEU A 93 -15.33 3.31 4.36
C LEU A 93 -14.78 4.65 3.87
N ILE A 94 -14.99 4.97 2.59
CA ILE A 94 -14.63 6.28 2.02
C ILE A 94 -15.39 7.39 2.75
N GLU A 95 -16.72 7.27 2.86
CA GLU A 95 -17.60 8.29 3.45
C GLU A 95 -17.27 8.57 4.92
N VAL A 96 -17.07 7.54 5.74
CA VAL A 96 -16.80 7.73 7.17
C VAL A 96 -15.34 8.00 7.49
N GLY A 97 -14.44 7.68 6.56
CA GLY A 97 -13.00 7.91 6.66
C GLY A 97 -12.59 9.16 5.90
N VAL A 98 -12.12 8.96 4.66
CA VAL A 98 -11.40 9.98 3.88
C VAL A 98 -12.27 11.19 3.52
N ASP A 99 -13.56 10.99 3.22
CA ASP A 99 -14.48 12.08 2.84
C ASP A 99 -14.70 13.09 3.98
N ARG A 100 -14.79 12.60 5.21
CA ARG A 100 -14.98 13.44 6.41
C ARG A 100 -13.68 13.89 7.06
N HIS A 101 -12.59 13.18 6.80
CA HIS A 101 -11.32 13.30 7.51
C HIS A 101 -10.13 13.15 6.56
N ALA A 102 -9.81 14.22 5.83
CA ALA A 102 -8.67 14.25 4.90
C ALA A 102 -7.33 13.91 5.59
N GLU A 103 -7.19 14.22 6.88
CA GLU A 103 -6.02 13.88 7.69
C GLU A 103 -5.72 12.38 7.72
N ILE A 104 -6.73 11.52 7.56
CA ILE A 104 -6.54 10.07 7.57
C ILE A 104 -5.66 9.65 6.38
N ALA A 105 -6.02 10.06 5.16
CA ALA A 105 -5.26 9.71 3.96
C ALA A 105 -3.86 10.34 3.98
N ARG A 106 -3.76 11.61 4.41
CA ARG A 106 -2.49 12.34 4.48
C ARG A 106 -1.52 11.74 5.49
N SER A 107 -2.01 11.12 6.57
CA SER A 107 -1.18 10.53 7.63
C SER A 107 -0.22 9.43 7.15
N TYR A 108 -0.44 8.86 5.96
CA TYR A 108 0.45 7.85 5.37
C TYR A 108 1.66 8.45 4.64
N VAL A 109 1.69 9.77 4.45
CA VAL A 109 2.79 10.49 3.81
C VAL A 109 3.84 10.89 4.85
N GLU A 110 5.09 10.52 4.60
CA GLU A 110 6.22 10.92 5.42
C GLU A 110 6.31 12.46 5.49
N GLY A 111 6.30 13.00 6.71
CA GLY A 111 6.34 14.45 6.96
C GLY A 111 4.98 15.10 7.20
N ALA A 112 3.86 14.47 6.87
CA ALA A 112 2.53 14.92 7.28
C ALA A 112 2.24 14.38 8.69
N THR A 113 2.19 15.22 9.73
CA THR A 113 2.08 14.80 11.13
C THR A 113 0.97 15.56 11.88
N PRO A 114 0.50 15.08 13.04
CA PRO A 114 -0.46 15.84 13.85
C PRO A 114 -0.02 17.28 14.14
N GLU A 115 1.27 17.50 14.40
CA GLU A 115 1.86 18.80 14.78
C GLU A 115 1.85 19.83 13.65
N ASN A 116 1.79 19.38 12.39
CA ASN A 116 1.66 20.29 11.23
C ASN A 116 0.27 20.21 10.59
N GLY A 117 -0.71 19.65 11.30
CA GLY A 117 -2.07 19.45 10.80
C GLY A 117 -2.14 18.51 9.59
N TYR A 118 -1.21 17.57 9.48
CA TYR A 118 -1.04 16.66 8.36
C TYR A 118 -0.83 17.38 7.02
N ALA A 119 -0.13 18.52 7.03
CA ALA A 119 0.24 19.21 5.81
C ALA A 119 1.10 18.30 4.92
N LEU A 120 0.68 18.12 3.67
CA LEU A 120 1.45 17.36 2.69
C LEU A 120 2.72 18.15 2.32
N PRO A 121 3.90 17.49 2.27
CA PRO A 121 5.10 18.13 1.74
C PRO A 121 4.99 18.33 0.22
N GLU A 122 5.88 19.14 -0.34
CA GLU A 122 6.06 19.22 -1.79
C GLU A 122 6.38 17.83 -2.35
N PRO A 123 5.74 17.40 -3.46
CA PRO A 123 6.03 16.10 -4.06
C PRO A 123 7.50 15.95 -4.49
N PRO A 124 8.03 14.71 -4.56
CA PRO A 124 7.32 13.45 -4.38
C PRO A 124 6.97 13.14 -2.92
N TRP A 125 5.87 12.41 -2.71
CA TRP A 125 5.46 11.94 -1.38
C TRP A 125 6.05 10.55 -1.12
N THR A 126 6.66 10.37 0.05
CA THR A 126 7.21 9.06 0.44
C THR A 126 6.21 8.32 1.34
N ILE A 127 5.87 7.08 0.95
CA ILE A 127 5.06 6.15 1.75
C ILE A 127 5.98 5.09 2.35
N ARG A 128 5.90 4.89 3.67
CA ARG A 128 6.76 3.95 4.39
C ARG A 128 6.04 2.63 4.67
N PHE A 129 6.77 1.52 4.49
CA PHE A 129 6.25 0.18 4.71
C PHE A 129 7.08 -0.62 5.70
N GLU A 130 6.39 -1.52 6.39
CA GLU A 130 6.98 -2.56 7.23
C GLU A 130 6.48 -3.94 6.78
N ARG A 131 7.39 -4.92 6.84
CA ARG A 131 7.06 -6.34 6.73
C ARG A 131 7.25 -7.03 8.08
N ASP A 132 6.38 -7.97 8.40
CA ASP A 132 6.59 -8.91 9.50
C ASP A 132 6.60 -10.36 8.99
N ARG A 133 6.64 -11.32 9.92
CA ARG A 133 6.66 -12.76 9.58
C ARG A 133 5.39 -13.24 8.86
N ARG A 134 4.32 -12.44 8.86
CA ARG A 134 3.04 -12.70 8.17
C ARG A 134 2.95 -11.89 6.87
N PHE A 135 4.09 -11.54 6.26
CA PHE A 135 4.12 -10.90 4.94
C PHE A 135 3.54 -11.78 3.85
N ASP A 136 3.96 -13.05 3.76
CA ASP A 136 3.40 -14.03 2.83
C ASP A 136 2.36 -14.88 3.57
N LEU A 137 1.11 -14.82 3.12
CA LEU A 137 -0.01 -15.55 3.70
C LEU A 137 -0.28 -16.88 2.97
N GLY A 138 0.45 -17.17 1.89
CA GLY A 138 0.21 -18.29 0.98
C GLY A 138 -0.89 -17.99 -0.04
N GLY A 139 -0.99 -18.83 -1.08
CA GLY A 139 -2.07 -18.72 -2.08
C GLY A 139 -2.04 -17.44 -2.92
N GLY A 140 -0.90 -16.75 -3.00
CA GLY A 140 -0.78 -15.46 -3.70
C GLY A 140 -1.28 -14.27 -2.89
N GLU A 141 -1.53 -14.43 -1.58
CA GLU A 141 -1.89 -13.34 -0.68
C GLU A 141 -0.69 -12.82 0.10
N TYR A 142 -0.58 -11.49 0.16
CA TYR A 142 0.51 -10.77 0.81
C TYR A 142 -0.04 -9.73 1.76
N ARG A 143 0.61 -9.52 2.91
CA ARG A 143 0.26 -8.46 3.85
C ARG A 143 1.44 -7.55 4.09
N VAL A 144 1.27 -6.29 3.69
CA VAL A 144 2.18 -5.20 4.00
C VAL A 144 1.59 -4.35 5.11
N LYS A 145 2.42 -3.58 5.81
CA LYS A 145 1.94 -2.58 6.76
C LYS A 145 2.37 -1.19 6.34
N VAL A 146 1.41 -0.29 6.13
CA VAL A 146 1.66 1.11 5.81
C VAL A 146 1.89 1.86 7.12
N VAL A 147 3.03 2.52 7.24
CA VAL A 147 3.33 3.37 8.41
C VAL A 147 2.43 4.62 8.34
N THR A 148 1.94 5.05 9.49
CA THR A 148 1.16 6.29 9.63
C THR A 148 1.80 7.15 10.72
N SER A 149 1.83 8.46 10.51
CA SER A 149 2.18 9.44 11.56
C SER A 149 1.03 9.65 12.56
N GLY A 150 -0.18 9.21 12.20
CA GLY A 150 -1.39 9.50 12.93
C GLY A 150 -1.71 8.52 14.07
N GLN A 151 -0.94 7.45 14.22
CA GLN A 151 -1.06 6.47 15.31
C GLN A 151 0.27 5.75 15.55
N GLY A 152 0.45 5.15 16.72
CA GLY A 152 1.66 4.38 17.05
C GLY A 152 1.78 3.00 16.38
N THR A 153 0.86 2.62 15.50
CA THR A 153 0.84 1.29 14.85
C THR A 153 0.56 1.39 13.36
N SER A 154 1.46 0.80 12.56
CA SER A 154 1.30 0.65 11.11
C SER A 154 0.03 -0.13 10.75
N ARG A 155 -0.61 0.25 9.64
CA ARG A 155 -1.90 -0.29 9.19
C ARG A 155 -1.71 -1.44 8.19
N PRO A 156 -2.23 -2.64 8.47
CA PRO A 156 -2.11 -3.74 7.53
C PRO A 156 -2.96 -3.51 6.27
N VAL A 157 -2.37 -3.83 5.12
CA VAL A 157 -3.04 -3.95 3.83
C VAL A 157 -2.76 -5.34 3.29
N THR A 158 -3.82 -6.07 2.96
CA THR A 158 -3.71 -7.38 2.31
C THR A 158 -3.94 -7.22 0.83
N LEU A 159 -3.04 -7.79 0.02
CA LEU A 159 -3.11 -7.81 -1.43
C LEU A 159 -3.18 -9.23 -1.92
N ARG A 160 -3.97 -9.48 -2.97
CA ARG A 160 -4.02 -10.77 -3.67
C ARG A 160 -3.46 -10.61 -5.07
N ARG A 161 -2.55 -11.50 -5.45
CA ARG A 161 -1.99 -11.55 -6.80
C ARG A 161 -2.99 -12.24 -7.74
N ASP A 162 -3.40 -11.57 -8.80
CA ASP A 162 -4.30 -12.11 -9.81
C ASP A 162 -3.57 -12.99 -10.84
N ASP A 163 -4.33 -13.65 -11.72
CA ASP A 163 -3.79 -14.56 -12.75
C ASP A 163 -2.90 -13.83 -13.79
N ALA A 164 -3.07 -12.51 -13.94
CA ALA A 164 -2.21 -11.66 -14.76
C ALA A 164 -0.92 -11.24 -14.00
N GLY A 165 -0.77 -11.65 -12.74
CA GLY A 165 0.39 -11.38 -11.91
C GLY A 165 0.35 -10.03 -11.19
N ARG A 166 -0.77 -9.29 -11.25
CA ARG A 166 -0.94 -7.97 -10.62
C ARG A 166 -1.40 -8.10 -9.18
N TYR A 167 -0.99 -7.19 -8.31
CA TYR A 167 -1.39 -7.17 -6.90
C TYR A 167 -2.65 -6.32 -6.70
N ARG A 168 -3.78 -6.93 -6.35
CA ARG A 168 -5.05 -6.24 -6.08
C ARG A 168 -5.28 -6.04 -4.58
N ILE A 169 -5.89 -4.92 -4.18
CA ILE A 169 -6.20 -4.66 -2.77
C ILE A 169 -7.35 -5.55 -2.33
N ALA A 170 -7.08 -6.46 -1.40
CA ALA A 170 -8.05 -7.42 -0.88
C ALA A 170 -8.61 -7.06 0.49
N GLU A 171 -7.84 -6.34 1.30
CA GLU A 171 -8.33 -5.74 2.54
C GLU A 171 -7.45 -4.55 2.96
N ALA A 172 -8.09 -3.41 3.19
CA ALA A 172 -7.47 -2.15 3.57
C ALA A 172 -8.34 -1.32 4.54
N SER A 173 -9.37 -1.89 5.18
CA SER A 173 -10.31 -1.13 6.02
C SER A 173 -9.62 -0.33 7.13
N THR A 174 -8.50 -0.82 7.65
CA THR A 174 -7.72 -0.12 8.68
C THR A 174 -7.08 1.17 8.18
N LEU A 175 -6.98 1.38 6.87
CA LEU A 175 -6.50 2.64 6.30
C LEU A 175 -7.49 3.79 6.48
N PHE A 176 -8.77 3.50 6.70
CA PHE A 176 -9.85 4.48 6.85
C PHE A 176 -10.15 4.81 8.32
N VAL A 177 -9.40 4.22 9.25
CA VAL A 177 -9.62 4.41 10.69
C VAL A 177 -8.93 5.68 11.18
N GLY A 178 -9.62 6.42 12.04
CA GLY A 178 -9.18 7.71 12.57
C GLY A 178 -7.74 7.76 13.10
N VAL A 179 -7.18 8.96 12.99
CA VAL A 179 -5.83 9.34 13.39
C VAL A 179 -5.87 10.32 14.56
N HIS A 180 -4.73 10.60 15.18
CA HIS A 180 -4.64 11.66 16.18
C HIS A 180 -5.12 12.99 15.59
N ALA A 181 -5.88 13.77 16.36
CA ALA A 181 -6.33 15.07 15.89
C ALA A 181 -5.13 15.99 15.59
N PRO A 182 -5.23 16.86 14.56
CA PRO A 182 -4.32 17.99 14.38
C PRO A 182 -4.11 18.78 15.68
N GLN A 183 -2.87 19.25 15.92
CA GLN A 183 -2.51 20.07 17.07
C GLN A 183 -2.50 21.57 16.74
#